data_AF-A0AAV2JR13-F1
#
_entry.id   AF-A0AAV2JR13-F1
#
_cell.length_a   1.000
_cell.length_b   1.000
_cell.length_c   1.000
_cell.angle_alpha   90.00
_cell.angle_beta   90.00
_cell.angle_gamma   90.00
#
_symmetry.space_group_name_H-M   'P 1'
#
loop_
_entity.id
_entity.type
_entity.pdbx_description
1 polymer ?
#
loop_
_entity_poly.entity_id
_entity_poly.type
_entity_poly.pdbx_seq_one_letter_code
_entity_poly.pdbx_strand_id
1 'polypeptide(L)'
;MLLSLVVHTYSLRYWFPATIMLGTAPAYLLSWGVWRLVSTILPSRVYHTLDDRLYCIYQSMVLFFFENYTGVEIIVYGDIPKKKENVIYLSNHQCTADWIIADMLAIRQSALGHVRYVLKDGLKWLPLYGWYFSQHGGIYVKRSSKFNEEAMKKKLQRQTKAGAPMYLVIFPEGTRYNPELKNVIVDSQSFAQKEGLAVLKHTLTPRMRASRLALEAMQGHLDAVYDITVAYEGTLDSNGHRKPAPSMPEFLCKECPRVHIHFNRVDIKEVPPEPMFFRRWLHQRFELKDRLLTDFYESENADTKCRFKGAGCRSPLSLSKTFPSVVVLGALTLPLLLTAPGRRLYVRTWVCGTLLGWLWTHISFVKKITAVMAVDWIGFTYAAAIAFGGFMGYKRKGSVMSLMAGLVFGGLSAFGAYSLSNDPKDIKILLMSSGLLSLVMGMRYKKSGKVMPAGAMAGLSLLMVFRLLLLIVT
;
A
#
# COMPACT_ATOMS: atom_id res chain seq x y z
N MET A 1 43.62 3.62 -9.32
CA MET A 1 42.52 3.87 -10.28
C MET A 1 41.72 2.61 -10.63
N LEU A 2 42.35 1.47 -10.95
CA LEU A 2 41.64 0.23 -11.32
C LEU A 2 40.73 -0.32 -10.21
N LEU A 3 41.18 -0.33 -8.94
CA LEU A 3 40.38 -0.79 -7.80
C LEU A 3 39.15 0.09 -7.55
N SER A 4 39.28 1.41 -7.73
CA SER A 4 38.17 2.36 -7.62
C SER A 4 37.16 2.17 -8.77
N LEU A 5 37.63 1.88 -10.00
CA LEU A 5 36.76 1.55 -11.13
C LEU A 5 36.01 0.22 -10.92
N VAL A 6 36.66 -0.80 -10.36
CA VAL A 6 36.04 -2.08 -10.01
C VAL A 6 34.98 -1.88 -8.92
N VAL A 7 35.29 -1.16 -7.84
CA VAL A 7 34.31 -0.85 -6.79
C VAL A 7 33.15 -0.02 -7.33
N HIS A 8 33.40 0.94 -8.23
CA HIS A 8 32.35 1.71 -8.88
C HIS A 8 31.47 0.85 -9.80
N THR A 9 32.05 -0.04 -10.59
CA THR A 9 31.26 -0.95 -11.45
C THR A 9 30.45 -1.96 -10.64
N TYR A 10 30.97 -2.44 -9.50
CA TYR A 10 30.22 -3.27 -8.55
C TYR A 10 29.06 -2.52 -7.90
N SER A 11 29.29 -1.29 -7.41
CA SER A 11 28.23 -0.47 -6.80
C SER A 11 27.15 -0.03 -7.80
N LEU A 12 27.43 -0.08 -9.11
CA LEU A 12 26.44 0.17 -10.15
C LEU A 12 25.70 -1.10 -10.63
N ARG A 13 26.04 -2.29 -10.11
CA ARG A 13 25.45 -3.55 -10.57
C ARG A 13 23.93 -3.62 -10.41
N TYR A 14 23.38 -2.93 -9.40
CA TYR A 14 21.94 -2.85 -9.19
C TYR A 14 21.20 -2.02 -10.24
N TRP A 15 21.90 -1.16 -10.99
CA TRP A 15 21.27 -0.30 -12.00
C TRP A 15 20.61 -1.11 -13.09
N PHE A 16 21.28 -2.14 -13.62
CA PHE A 16 20.71 -2.95 -14.70
C PHE A 16 19.37 -3.61 -14.28
N PRO A 17 19.29 -4.36 -13.16
CA PRO A 17 18.01 -4.85 -12.63
C PRO A 17 16.99 -3.73 -12.37
N ALA A 18 17.40 -2.63 -11.72
CA ALA A 18 16.51 -1.54 -11.36
C ALA A 18 15.91 -0.86 -12.61
N THR A 19 16.73 -0.65 -13.65
CA THR A 19 16.31 -0.07 -14.92
C THR A 19 15.31 -0.97 -15.63
N ILE A 20 15.48 -2.30 -15.62
CA ILE A 20 14.51 -3.21 -16.24
C ILE A 20 13.22 -3.27 -15.43
N MET A 21 13.31 -3.44 -14.11
CA MET A 21 12.13 -3.52 -13.25
C MET A 21 11.30 -2.24 -13.32
N LEU A 22 11.93 -1.08 -13.13
CA LEU A 22 11.21 0.20 -13.23
C LEU A 22 10.82 0.51 -14.67
N GLY A 23 11.68 0.18 -15.64
CA GLY A 23 11.47 0.48 -17.06
C GLY A 23 10.28 -0.27 -17.67
N THR A 24 9.89 -1.41 -17.12
CA THR A 24 8.71 -2.16 -17.60
C THR A 24 7.39 -1.68 -16.96
N ALA A 25 7.44 -0.82 -15.95
CA ALA A 25 6.25 -0.34 -15.24
C ALA A 25 5.22 0.37 -16.12
N PRO A 26 5.58 1.20 -17.13
CA PRO A 26 4.60 1.78 -18.05
C PRO A 26 3.90 0.74 -18.92
N ALA A 27 4.63 -0.24 -19.44
CA ALA A 27 4.05 -1.31 -20.25
C ALA A 27 3.07 -2.14 -19.41
N TYR A 28 3.45 -2.43 -18.17
CA TYR A 28 2.59 -3.06 -17.17
C TYR A 28 1.31 -2.26 -16.91
N LEU A 29 1.45 -0.96 -16.59
CA LEU A 29 0.31 -0.12 -16.23
C LEU A 29 -0.64 0.09 -17.42
N LEU A 30 -0.13 0.20 -18.64
CA LEU A 30 -0.94 0.25 -19.86
C LEU A 30 -1.71 -1.05 -20.07
N SER A 31 -1.04 -2.20 -19.91
CA SER A 31 -1.67 -3.52 -20.03
C SER A 31 -2.78 -3.70 -18.99
N TRP A 32 -2.50 -3.33 -17.74
CA TRP A 32 -3.48 -3.32 -16.67
C TRP A 32 -4.62 -2.32 -16.95
N GLY A 33 -4.32 -1.14 -17.49
CA GLY A 33 -5.31 -0.11 -17.83
C GLY A 33 -6.28 -0.57 -18.91
N VAL A 34 -5.78 -1.19 -19.98
CA VAL A 34 -6.62 -1.81 -21.02
C VAL A 34 -7.49 -2.89 -20.41
N TRP A 35 -6.92 -3.77 -19.58
CA TRP A 35 -7.69 -4.81 -18.91
C TRP A 35 -8.76 -4.23 -17.99
N ARG A 36 -8.43 -3.19 -17.22
CA ARG A 36 -9.37 -2.51 -16.34
C ARG A 36 -10.56 -1.96 -17.12
N LEU A 37 -10.33 -1.35 -18.29
CA LEU A 37 -11.38 -0.84 -19.17
C LEU A 37 -12.25 -1.97 -19.72
N VAL A 38 -11.65 -3.03 -20.28
CA VAL A 38 -12.37 -4.18 -20.83
C VAL A 38 -13.19 -4.90 -19.76
N SER A 39 -12.64 -5.03 -18.55
CA SER A 39 -13.31 -5.73 -17.45
C SER A 39 -14.48 -4.96 -16.84
N THR A 40 -14.72 -3.69 -17.20
CA THR A 40 -15.83 -2.90 -16.63
C THR A 40 -17.21 -3.46 -16.96
N ILE A 41 -17.33 -4.18 -18.08
CA ILE A 41 -18.56 -4.87 -18.51
C ILE A 41 -18.62 -6.34 -18.04
N LEU A 42 -17.58 -6.82 -17.35
CA LEU A 42 -17.45 -8.21 -16.91
C LEU A 42 -17.69 -8.36 -15.40
N PRO A 43 -18.02 -9.56 -14.90
CA PRO A 43 -18.13 -9.79 -13.47
C PRO A 43 -16.83 -9.48 -12.72
N SER A 44 -16.94 -8.93 -11.50
CA SER A 44 -15.77 -8.54 -10.68
C SER A 44 -14.75 -9.66 -10.46
N ARG A 45 -15.19 -10.93 -10.45
CA ARG A 45 -14.32 -12.11 -10.32
C ARG A 45 -13.34 -12.24 -11.49
N VAL A 46 -13.78 -11.91 -12.70
CA VAL A 46 -12.94 -11.99 -13.92
C VAL A 46 -11.86 -10.92 -13.87
N TYR A 47 -12.22 -9.69 -13.47
CA TYR A 47 -11.25 -8.62 -13.22
C TYR A 47 -10.16 -9.07 -12.25
N HIS A 48 -10.54 -9.58 -11.07
CA HIS A 48 -9.59 -9.99 -10.03
C HIS A 48 -8.69 -11.14 -10.48
N THR A 49 -9.23 -12.13 -11.19
CA THR A 49 -8.44 -13.26 -11.68
C THR A 49 -7.33 -12.83 -12.63
N LEU A 50 -7.62 -11.90 -13.53
CA LEU A 50 -6.63 -11.42 -14.50
C LEU A 50 -5.70 -10.35 -13.91
N ASP A 51 -6.18 -9.52 -12.97
CA ASP A 51 -5.32 -8.63 -12.19
C ASP A 51 -4.28 -9.44 -11.38
N ASP A 52 -4.68 -10.55 -10.76
CA ASP A 52 -3.77 -11.47 -10.06
C ASP A 52 -2.74 -12.11 -11.02
N ARG A 53 -3.13 -12.43 -12.26
CA ARG A 53 -2.20 -12.93 -13.28
C ARG A 53 -1.21 -11.86 -13.72
N LEU A 54 -1.66 -10.64 -13.98
CA LEU A 54 -0.80 -9.51 -14.32
C LEU A 54 0.18 -9.23 -13.19
N TYR A 55 -0.30 -9.16 -11.94
CA TYR A 55 0.54 -9.00 -10.77
C TYR A 55 1.60 -10.10 -10.65
N CYS A 56 1.19 -11.36 -10.86
CA CYS A 56 2.09 -12.50 -10.88
C CYS A 56 3.18 -12.36 -11.94
N ILE A 57 2.86 -11.91 -13.16
CA ILE A 57 3.84 -11.66 -14.21
C ILE A 57 4.86 -10.61 -13.73
N TYR A 58 4.38 -9.47 -13.23
CA TYR A 58 5.24 -8.39 -12.78
C TYR A 58 6.16 -8.81 -11.62
N GLN A 59 5.61 -9.43 -10.58
CA GLN A 59 6.41 -9.88 -9.45
C GLN A 59 7.34 -11.04 -9.81
N SER A 60 6.96 -11.93 -10.71
CA SER A 60 7.88 -13.00 -11.16
C SER A 60 9.10 -12.44 -11.89
N MET A 61 8.96 -11.33 -12.64
CA MET A 61 10.11 -10.61 -13.21
C MET A 61 10.96 -9.96 -12.10
N VAL A 62 10.35 -9.39 -11.07
CA VAL A 62 11.10 -8.87 -9.91
C VAL A 62 11.89 -10.00 -9.24
N LEU A 63 11.26 -11.16 -9.00
CA LEU A 63 11.90 -12.32 -8.41
C LEU A 63 13.02 -12.92 -9.28
N PHE A 64 12.93 -12.80 -10.61
CA PHE A 64 14.06 -13.15 -11.49
C PHE A 64 15.31 -12.38 -11.09
N PHE A 65 15.19 -11.06 -10.87
CA PHE A 65 16.35 -10.25 -10.51
C PHE A 65 16.82 -10.50 -9.08
N PHE A 66 15.90 -10.67 -8.14
CA PHE A 66 16.25 -10.85 -6.73
C PHE A 66 16.68 -12.27 -6.37
N GLU A 67 16.30 -13.31 -7.10
CA GLU A 67 16.72 -14.69 -6.81
C GLU A 67 17.65 -15.26 -7.88
N ASN A 68 17.22 -15.26 -9.15
CA ASN A 68 17.98 -15.92 -10.22
C ASN A 68 19.22 -15.13 -10.66
N TYR A 69 19.12 -13.80 -10.77
CA TYR A 69 20.23 -12.95 -11.20
C TYR A 69 21.26 -12.71 -10.07
N THR A 70 20.80 -12.43 -8.86
CA THR A 70 21.69 -12.35 -7.68
C THR A 70 22.35 -13.70 -7.41
N GLY A 71 21.61 -14.80 -7.61
CA GLY A 71 22.04 -16.14 -7.22
C GLY A 71 22.05 -16.33 -5.70
N VAL A 72 21.27 -15.52 -4.96
CA VAL A 72 21.14 -15.66 -3.50
C VAL A 72 20.59 -17.05 -3.17
N GLU A 73 21.21 -17.72 -2.20
CA GLU A 73 20.77 -19.03 -1.75
C GLU A 73 19.65 -18.88 -0.70
N ILE A 74 18.46 -19.38 -1.00
CA ILE A 74 17.34 -19.44 -0.06
C ILE A 74 17.36 -20.77 0.69
N ILE A 75 17.56 -20.70 2.01
CA ILE A 75 17.60 -21.86 2.91
C ILE A 75 16.37 -21.82 3.80
N VAL A 76 15.50 -22.81 3.65
CA VAL A 76 14.23 -22.91 4.39
C VAL A 76 14.34 -23.99 5.45
N TYR A 77 13.97 -23.66 6.68
CA TYR A 77 13.90 -24.56 7.82
C TYR A 77 12.41 -24.77 8.14
N GLY A 78 11.92 -25.99 7.98
CA GLY A 78 10.50 -26.31 8.03
C GLY A 78 9.88 -26.48 6.64
N ASP A 79 8.62 -26.90 6.61
CA ASP A 79 7.95 -27.33 5.39
C ASP A 79 7.04 -26.24 4.81
N ILE A 80 7.29 -25.90 3.53
CA ILE A 80 6.38 -25.05 2.76
C ILE A 80 5.22 -25.92 2.26
N PRO A 81 3.96 -25.56 2.55
CA PRO A 81 2.81 -26.29 2.05
C PRO A 81 2.80 -26.36 0.52
N LYS A 82 2.56 -27.55 -0.03
CA LYS A 82 2.44 -27.74 -1.49
C LYS A 82 1.11 -27.20 -2.04
N LYS A 83 0.06 -27.23 -1.21
CA LYS A 83 -1.25 -26.71 -1.54
C LYS A 83 -1.26 -25.20 -1.31
N LYS A 84 -1.93 -24.49 -2.21
CA LYS A 84 -2.21 -23.08 -2.04
C LYS A 84 -3.27 -22.88 -0.95
N GLU A 85 -2.92 -22.08 0.05
CA GLU A 85 -3.74 -21.78 1.22
C GLU A 85 -4.07 -20.27 1.30
N ASN A 86 -5.18 -19.93 1.95
CA ASN A 86 -5.49 -18.57 2.36
C ASN A 86 -4.84 -18.29 3.70
N VAL A 87 -3.90 -17.35 3.74
CA VAL A 87 -3.01 -17.18 4.91
C VAL A 87 -2.81 -15.74 5.30
N ILE A 88 -2.50 -15.56 6.58
CA ILE A 88 -1.79 -14.38 7.07
C ILE A 88 -0.32 -14.75 7.25
N TYR A 89 0.55 -14.04 6.56
CA TYR A 89 1.99 -14.13 6.72
C TYR A 89 2.44 -13.13 7.79
N LEU A 90 3.05 -13.62 8.86
CA LEU A 90 3.59 -12.82 9.96
C LEU A 90 5.11 -13.01 10.04
N SER A 91 5.87 -11.94 9.85
CA SER A 91 7.34 -11.99 9.87
C SER A 91 7.94 -10.89 10.72
N ASN A 92 9.17 -11.14 11.19
CA ASN A 92 10.06 -10.05 11.58
C ASN A 92 10.40 -9.18 10.36
N HIS A 93 10.79 -7.92 10.60
CA HIS A 93 11.04 -6.92 9.58
C HIS A 93 12.39 -6.24 9.83
N GLN A 94 13.35 -6.41 8.93
CA GLN A 94 14.72 -5.93 9.06
C GLN A 94 15.10 -4.94 7.96
N CYS A 95 14.63 -5.13 6.73
CA CYS A 95 15.03 -4.29 5.60
C CYS A 95 13.90 -4.10 4.58
N THR A 96 14.19 -3.35 3.52
CA THR A 96 13.25 -3.18 2.41
C THR A 96 13.07 -4.47 1.58
N ALA A 97 13.98 -5.44 1.66
CA ALA A 97 13.89 -6.67 0.89
C ALA A 97 12.93 -7.71 1.50
N ASP A 98 12.44 -7.52 2.73
CA ASP A 98 11.59 -8.53 3.39
C ASP A 98 10.30 -8.87 2.63
N TRP A 99 9.74 -7.93 1.86
CA TRP A 99 8.56 -8.22 1.04
C TRP A 99 8.92 -9.11 -0.17
N ILE A 100 10.14 -9.00 -0.70
CA ILE A 100 10.65 -9.92 -1.73
C ILE A 100 10.74 -11.34 -1.16
N ILE A 101 11.16 -11.47 0.11
CA ILE A 101 11.22 -12.79 0.77
C ILE A 101 9.81 -13.40 0.90
N ALA A 102 8.81 -12.59 1.23
CA ALA A 102 7.42 -13.04 1.23
C ALA A 102 6.95 -13.50 -0.17
N ASP A 103 7.30 -12.77 -1.23
CA ASP A 103 7.00 -13.13 -2.62
C ASP A 103 7.74 -14.39 -3.08
N MET A 104 9.00 -14.57 -2.67
CA MET A 104 9.78 -15.80 -2.90
C MET A 104 9.07 -17.02 -2.29
N LEU A 105 8.54 -16.91 -1.08
CA LEU A 105 7.76 -18.00 -0.46
C LEU A 105 6.40 -18.19 -1.14
N ALA A 106 5.75 -17.11 -1.59
CA ALA A 106 4.46 -17.18 -2.26
C ALA A 106 4.54 -17.84 -3.65
N ILE A 107 5.57 -17.56 -4.47
CA ILE A 107 5.73 -18.18 -5.79
C ILE A 107 6.02 -19.69 -5.71
N ARG A 108 6.63 -20.14 -4.60
CA ARG A 108 6.83 -21.58 -4.31
C ARG A 108 5.50 -22.31 -4.09
N GLN A 109 4.45 -21.59 -3.73
CA GLN A 109 3.09 -22.10 -3.47
C GLN A 109 2.08 -21.72 -4.57
N SER A 110 2.54 -21.14 -5.68
CA SER A 110 1.67 -20.60 -6.74
C SER A 110 0.69 -19.54 -6.22
N ALA A 111 1.09 -18.80 -5.19
CA ALA A 111 0.26 -17.81 -4.50
C ALA A 111 0.62 -16.35 -4.86
N LEU A 112 1.65 -16.11 -5.69
CA LEU A 112 2.21 -14.78 -5.94
C LEU A 112 1.19 -13.73 -6.39
N GLY A 113 0.26 -14.09 -7.29
CA GLY A 113 -0.81 -13.20 -7.75
C GLY A 113 -1.78 -12.74 -6.66
N HIS A 114 -1.83 -13.47 -5.54
CA HIS A 114 -2.80 -13.29 -4.45
C HIS A 114 -2.18 -12.61 -3.23
N VAL A 115 -0.92 -12.20 -3.33
CA VAL A 115 -0.23 -11.51 -2.26
C VAL A 115 -0.83 -10.12 -2.08
N ARG A 116 -1.16 -9.80 -0.83
CA ARG A 116 -1.67 -8.50 -0.40
C ARG A 116 -0.80 -8.01 0.74
N TYR A 117 -0.57 -6.71 0.81
CA TYR A 117 0.32 -6.13 1.81
C TYR A 117 -0.40 -5.15 2.72
N VAL A 118 -0.08 -5.18 4.00
CA VAL A 118 -0.29 -4.04 4.91
C VAL A 118 0.88 -3.08 4.73
N LEU A 119 0.63 -1.95 4.08
CA LEU A 119 1.62 -0.99 3.58
C LEU A 119 1.66 0.27 4.43
N LYS A 120 2.85 0.86 4.58
CA LYS A 120 2.99 2.22 5.15
C LYS A 120 2.23 3.24 4.29
N ASP A 121 1.44 4.13 4.90
CA ASP A 121 0.64 5.15 4.19
C ASP A 121 1.45 6.02 3.21
N GLY A 122 2.73 6.26 3.47
CA GLY A 122 3.62 7.00 2.56
C GLY A 122 3.83 6.32 1.20
N LEU A 123 3.69 5.00 1.11
CA LEU A 123 3.93 4.23 -0.13
C LEU A 123 2.86 4.49 -1.20
N LYS A 124 1.73 5.12 -0.86
CA LYS A 124 0.71 5.53 -1.84
C LYS A 124 1.21 6.60 -2.82
N TRP A 125 2.28 7.30 -2.46
CA TRP A 125 2.89 8.35 -3.28
C TRP A 125 3.95 7.83 -4.24
N LEU A 126 4.27 6.53 -4.21
CA LEU A 126 5.21 5.94 -5.17
C LEU A 126 4.67 6.15 -6.61
N PRO A 127 5.47 6.77 -7.51
CA PRO A 127 5.08 6.99 -8.90
C PRO A 127 4.60 5.70 -9.56
N LEU A 128 3.44 5.74 -10.22
CA LEU A 128 2.71 4.60 -10.81
C LEU A 128 2.22 3.52 -9.81
N TYR A 129 3.08 3.04 -8.93
CA TYR A 129 2.81 1.89 -8.06
C TYR A 129 1.82 2.18 -6.93
N GLY A 130 1.91 3.34 -6.29
CA GLY A 130 1.16 3.62 -5.07
C GLY A 130 -0.35 3.58 -5.28
N TRP A 131 -0.82 4.01 -6.45
CA TRP A 131 -2.23 3.87 -6.81
C TRP A 131 -2.59 2.41 -7.12
N TYR A 132 -1.76 1.74 -7.93
CA TYR A 132 -1.98 0.36 -8.35
C TYR A 132 -2.04 -0.62 -7.17
N PHE A 133 -1.13 -0.51 -6.19
CA PHE A 133 -1.15 -1.34 -4.98
C PHE A 133 -2.48 -1.23 -4.21
N SER A 134 -3.11 -0.05 -4.18
CA SER A 134 -4.46 0.08 -3.61
C SER A 134 -5.49 -0.73 -4.39
N GLN A 135 -5.45 -0.67 -5.73
CA GLN A 135 -6.37 -1.38 -6.62
C GLN A 135 -6.21 -2.89 -6.53
N HIS A 136 -4.96 -3.37 -6.47
CA HIS A 136 -4.64 -4.79 -6.32
C HIS A 136 -5.03 -5.33 -4.94
N GLY A 137 -5.25 -4.46 -3.94
CA GLY A 137 -5.79 -4.85 -2.65
C GLY A 137 -4.89 -4.57 -1.45
N GLY A 138 -3.74 -3.91 -1.64
CA GLY A 138 -2.88 -3.45 -0.56
C GLY A 138 -3.57 -2.46 0.39
N ILE A 139 -3.30 -2.57 1.68
CA ILE A 139 -3.98 -1.83 2.74
C ILE A 139 -3.01 -0.81 3.34
N TYR A 140 -3.28 0.48 3.13
CA TYR A 140 -2.44 1.54 3.68
C TYR A 140 -2.75 1.84 5.13
N VAL A 141 -1.72 1.82 5.98
CA VAL A 141 -1.83 2.05 7.41
C VAL A 141 -0.92 3.19 7.85
N LYS A 142 -1.45 4.03 8.74
CA LYS A 142 -0.68 5.05 9.47
C LYS A 142 -0.19 4.47 10.79
N ARG A 143 0.94 4.97 11.29
CA ARG A 143 1.47 4.58 12.61
C ARG A 143 0.47 4.90 13.74
N SER A 144 0.61 4.17 14.85
CA SER A 144 -0.32 3.89 15.97
C SER A 144 -1.46 4.86 16.31
N SER A 145 -1.31 6.18 16.21
CA SER A 145 -2.36 7.12 16.62
C SER A 145 -3.43 7.40 15.55
N LYS A 146 -3.22 6.99 14.29
CA LYS A 146 -4.17 7.26 13.17
C LYS A 146 -4.52 6.00 12.37
N PHE A 147 -4.39 4.81 12.96
CA PHE A 147 -4.78 3.56 12.31
C PHE A 147 -6.29 3.52 12.14
N ASN A 148 -6.76 3.29 10.90
CA ASN A 148 -8.19 3.25 10.60
C ASN A 148 -8.62 1.79 10.45
N GLU A 149 -9.13 1.24 11.55
CA GLU A 149 -9.54 -0.17 11.65
C GLU A 149 -10.69 -0.47 10.67
N GLU A 150 -11.70 0.40 10.63
CA GLU A 150 -12.89 0.19 9.82
C GLU A 150 -12.58 0.08 8.31
N ALA A 151 -11.68 0.92 7.79
CA ALA A 151 -11.28 0.87 6.39
C ALA A 151 -10.53 -0.43 6.04
N MET A 152 -9.68 -0.92 6.94
CA MET A 152 -8.99 -2.21 6.75
C MET A 152 -9.98 -3.37 6.84
N LYS A 153 -10.85 -3.38 7.85
CA LYS A 153 -11.90 -4.39 8.05
C LYS A 153 -12.80 -4.49 6.83
N LYS A 154 -13.36 -3.37 6.37
CA LYS A 154 -14.23 -3.31 5.18
C LYS A 154 -13.52 -3.80 3.92
N LYS A 155 -12.25 -3.45 3.73
CA LYS A 155 -11.48 -3.88 2.54
C LYS A 155 -11.22 -5.39 2.54
N LEU A 156 -10.82 -5.96 3.68
CA LEU A 156 -10.61 -7.39 3.84
C LEU A 156 -11.92 -8.17 3.70
N GLN A 157 -12.98 -7.74 4.37
CA GLN A 157 -14.31 -8.37 4.26
C GLN A 157 -14.85 -8.34 2.82
N ARG A 158 -14.55 -7.29 2.04
CA ARG A 158 -14.93 -7.25 0.62
C ARG A 158 -14.20 -8.31 -0.19
N GLN A 159 -12.92 -8.54 0.09
CA GLN A 159 -12.13 -9.56 -0.60
C GLN A 159 -12.57 -10.97 -0.22
N THR A 160 -12.82 -11.23 1.06
CA THR A 160 -13.30 -12.54 1.52
C THR A 160 -14.70 -12.86 1.02
N LYS A 161 -15.63 -11.89 1.06
CA LYS A 161 -16.98 -12.05 0.46
C LYS A 161 -16.94 -12.31 -1.05
N ALA A 162 -15.93 -11.79 -1.75
CA ALA A 162 -15.74 -12.06 -3.18
C ALA A 162 -15.16 -13.46 -3.45
N GLY A 163 -14.72 -14.19 -2.42
CA GLY A 163 -14.01 -15.47 -2.54
C GLY A 163 -12.60 -15.32 -3.10
N ALA A 164 -11.99 -14.14 -2.98
CA ALA A 164 -10.64 -13.91 -3.49
C ALA A 164 -9.62 -14.73 -2.67
N PRO A 165 -8.67 -15.44 -3.31
CA PRO A 165 -7.58 -16.06 -2.57
C PRO A 165 -6.73 -14.99 -1.87
N MET A 166 -6.24 -15.28 -0.66
CA MET A 166 -5.58 -14.29 0.19
C MET A 166 -4.22 -14.79 0.68
N TYR A 167 -3.16 -14.04 0.38
CA TYR A 167 -1.85 -14.19 1.02
C TYR A 167 -1.47 -12.83 1.64
N LEU A 168 -1.99 -12.56 2.84
CA LEU A 168 -1.86 -11.24 3.47
C LEU A 168 -0.58 -11.12 4.28
N VAL A 169 0.36 -10.30 3.81
CA VAL A 169 1.64 -10.04 4.46
C VAL A 169 1.50 -8.90 5.47
N ILE A 170 1.85 -9.19 6.72
CA ILE A 170 1.91 -8.25 7.82
C ILE A 170 3.27 -8.40 8.51
N PHE A 171 3.88 -7.26 8.81
CA PHE A 171 5.06 -7.15 9.66
C PHE A 171 4.66 -6.53 11.00
N PRO A 172 4.34 -7.33 12.04
CA PRO A 172 3.77 -6.84 13.29
C PRO A 172 4.60 -5.78 14.01
N GLU A 173 5.92 -5.79 13.86
CA GLU A 173 6.82 -4.75 14.41
C GLU A 173 6.39 -3.33 13.98
N GLY A 174 5.80 -3.21 12.78
CA GLY A 174 5.31 -1.95 12.23
C GLY A 174 6.42 -0.96 11.84
N THR A 175 7.68 -1.32 12.05
CA THR A 175 8.90 -0.62 11.62
C THR A 175 10.01 -1.67 11.49
N ARG A 176 10.99 -1.40 10.63
CA ARG A 176 12.15 -2.28 10.44
C ARG A 176 13.06 -2.19 11.66
N TYR A 177 13.46 -3.33 12.19
CA TYR A 177 14.57 -3.45 13.11
C TYR A 177 15.87 -3.07 12.39
N ASN A 178 16.63 -2.13 12.96
CA ASN A 178 17.95 -1.76 12.48
C ASN A 178 18.88 -1.59 13.70
N PRO A 179 19.99 -2.35 13.81
CA PRO A 179 20.96 -2.24 14.91
C PRO A 179 21.51 -0.81 15.13
N GLU A 180 21.59 0.00 14.07
CA GLU A 180 22.11 1.37 14.13
C GLU A 180 21.10 2.36 14.72
N LEU A 181 19.79 2.04 14.68
CA LEU A 181 18.72 2.89 15.20
C LEU A 181 18.44 2.58 16.68
N LYS A 182 19.44 2.84 17.53
CA LYS A 182 19.40 2.54 18.97
C LYS A 182 18.16 3.11 19.68
N ASN A 183 17.72 4.31 19.32
CA ASN A 183 16.54 4.95 19.90
C ASN A 183 15.26 4.12 19.67
N VAL A 184 15.05 3.57 18.47
CA VAL A 184 13.87 2.75 18.15
C VAL A 184 13.88 1.45 18.96
N ILE A 185 15.06 0.86 19.15
CA ILE A 185 15.24 -0.36 19.95
C ILE A 185 14.95 -0.06 21.42
N VAL A 186 15.55 0.98 21.99
CA VAL A 186 15.34 1.41 23.38
C VAL A 186 13.87 1.73 23.66
N ASP A 187 13.19 2.43 22.75
CA ASP A 187 11.76 2.73 22.88
C ASP A 187 10.92 1.44 22.90
N SER A 188 11.26 0.48 22.04
CA SER A 188 10.58 -0.82 21.97
C SER A 188 10.79 -1.65 23.23
N GLN A 189 12.01 -1.65 23.78
CA GLN A 189 12.37 -2.35 25.01
C GLN A 189 11.72 -1.70 26.24
N SER A 190 11.73 -0.38 26.31
CA SER A 190 11.07 0.39 27.38
C SER A 190 9.55 0.14 27.40
N PHE A 191 8.93 0.08 26.21
CA PHE A 191 7.52 -0.31 26.10
C PHE A 191 7.29 -1.74 26.59
N ALA A 192 8.14 -2.70 26.22
CA ALA A 192 8.02 -4.08 26.67
C ALA A 192 8.12 -4.18 28.21
N GLN A 193 9.12 -3.54 28.81
CA GLN A 193 9.30 -3.50 30.26
C GLN A 193 8.08 -2.91 30.97
N LYS A 194 7.57 -1.77 30.48
CA LYS A 194 6.40 -1.10 31.05
C LYS A 194 5.14 -1.97 31.00
N GLU A 195 4.98 -2.75 29.94
CA GLU A 195 3.83 -3.62 29.71
C GLU A 195 3.99 -5.03 30.31
N GLY A 196 5.11 -5.31 31.01
CA GLY A 196 5.40 -6.63 31.56
C GLY A 196 5.64 -7.71 30.50
N LEU A 197 6.11 -7.32 29.32
CA LEU A 197 6.44 -8.19 28.20
C LEU A 197 7.95 -8.51 28.17
N ALA A 198 8.32 -9.60 27.52
CA ALA A 198 9.73 -9.94 27.30
C ALA A 198 10.45 -8.85 26.50
N VAL A 199 11.67 -8.51 26.94
CA VAL A 199 12.53 -7.52 26.29
C VAL A 199 13.30 -8.22 25.17
N LEU A 200 13.03 -7.83 23.93
CA LEU A 200 13.59 -8.46 22.73
C LEU A 200 14.90 -7.75 22.30
N LYS A 201 15.84 -8.52 21.76
CA LYS A 201 17.19 -8.04 21.36
C LYS A 201 17.34 -7.87 19.85
N HIS A 202 16.87 -8.83 19.06
CA HIS A 202 17.04 -8.92 17.61
C HIS A 202 15.78 -8.59 16.80
N THR A 203 14.66 -8.35 17.48
CA THR A 203 13.36 -7.93 16.94
C THR A 203 12.76 -6.80 17.78
N LEU A 204 11.82 -6.05 17.20
CA LEU A 204 11.01 -5.09 17.95
C LEU A 204 9.74 -5.75 18.50
N THR A 205 9.20 -5.18 19.56
CA THR A 205 7.97 -5.63 20.22
C THR A 205 6.80 -5.53 19.23
N PRO A 206 6.08 -6.63 18.94
CA PRO A 206 5.06 -6.64 17.90
C PRO A 206 3.83 -5.81 18.29
N ARG A 207 3.19 -5.20 17.29
CA ARG A 207 1.91 -4.51 17.40
C ARG A 207 0.76 -5.42 17.00
N MET A 208 -0.28 -5.44 17.83
CA MET A 208 -1.40 -6.37 17.72
C MET A 208 -2.47 -5.98 16.68
N ARG A 209 -2.71 -4.68 16.51
CA ARG A 209 -3.98 -4.17 15.95
C ARG A 209 -4.28 -4.67 14.53
N ALA A 210 -3.31 -4.56 13.61
CA ALA A 210 -3.50 -4.96 12.21
C ALA A 210 -3.68 -6.48 12.07
N SER A 211 -2.86 -7.28 12.76
CA SER A 211 -2.93 -8.74 12.72
C SER A 211 -4.24 -9.27 13.31
N ARG A 212 -4.67 -8.72 14.47
CA ARG A 212 -5.94 -9.10 15.10
C ARG A 212 -7.13 -8.78 14.19
N LEU A 213 -7.15 -7.57 13.65
CA LEU A 213 -8.21 -7.13 12.76
C LEU A 213 -8.25 -7.96 11.47
N ALA A 214 -7.09 -8.37 10.95
CA ALA A 214 -7.02 -9.25 9.80
C ALA A 214 -7.61 -10.64 10.07
N LEU A 215 -7.31 -11.24 11.23
CA LEU A 215 -7.90 -12.52 11.65
C LEU A 215 -9.42 -12.41 11.80
N GLU A 216 -9.90 -11.37 12.48
CA GLU A 216 -11.33 -11.12 12.68
C GLU A 216 -12.06 -10.90 11.34
N ALA A 217 -11.50 -10.06 10.46
CA ALA A 217 -12.14 -9.72 9.18
C ALA A 217 -12.16 -10.88 8.17
N MET A 218 -11.25 -11.85 8.32
CA MET A 218 -11.10 -12.99 7.41
C MET A 218 -11.46 -14.33 8.09
N GLN A 219 -12.17 -14.28 9.21
CA GLN A 219 -12.63 -15.48 9.92
C GLN A 219 -13.45 -16.37 8.97
N GLY A 220 -13.15 -17.69 8.99
CA GLY A 220 -13.77 -18.67 8.10
C GLY A 220 -13.24 -18.68 6.66
N HIS A 221 -12.34 -17.77 6.30
CA HIS A 221 -11.69 -17.73 4.98
C HIS A 221 -10.20 -18.15 5.01
N LEU A 222 -9.58 -18.14 6.20
CA LEU A 222 -8.17 -18.48 6.41
C LEU A 222 -7.99 -19.97 6.72
N ASP A 223 -6.96 -20.57 6.15
CA ASP A 223 -6.51 -21.93 6.45
C ASP A 223 -5.44 -21.93 7.56
N ALA A 224 -4.52 -20.95 7.54
CA ALA A 224 -3.36 -20.92 8.44
C ALA A 224 -2.78 -19.52 8.66
N VAL A 225 -1.94 -19.41 9.69
CA VAL A 225 -0.97 -18.31 9.84
C VAL A 225 0.42 -18.86 9.55
N TYR A 226 1.12 -18.23 8.62
CA TYR A 226 2.52 -18.53 8.36
C TYR A 226 3.39 -17.63 9.24
N ASP A 227 3.97 -18.22 10.28
CA ASP A 227 4.88 -17.54 11.19
C ASP A 227 6.33 -17.71 10.73
N ILE A 228 6.88 -16.64 10.16
CA ILE A 228 8.14 -16.68 9.41
C ILE A 228 9.23 -15.89 10.14
N THR A 229 10.42 -16.48 10.27
CA THR A 229 11.60 -15.76 10.77
C THR A 229 12.63 -15.68 9.65
N VAL A 230 13.00 -14.48 9.24
CA VAL A 230 14.02 -14.24 8.22
C VAL A 230 15.31 -13.79 8.90
N ALA A 231 16.44 -14.34 8.48
CA ALA A 231 17.78 -13.87 8.81
C ALA A 231 18.63 -13.74 7.54
N TYR A 232 19.39 -12.65 7.45
CA TYR A 232 20.28 -12.36 6.33
C TYR A 232 21.71 -12.70 6.72
N GLU A 233 22.34 -13.63 6.01
CA GLU A 233 23.76 -13.96 6.22
C GLU A 233 24.66 -12.82 5.70
N GLY A 234 25.88 -12.72 6.22
CA GLY A 234 26.83 -11.66 5.87
C GLY A 234 26.63 -10.35 6.62
N THR A 235 25.73 -10.32 7.60
CA THR A 235 25.39 -9.13 8.40
C THR A 235 26.12 -9.08 9.75
N LEU A 236 27.26 -9.76 9.89
CA LEU A 236 28.14 -9.65 11.06
C LEU A 236 29.42 -8.88 10.67
N ASP A 237 29.89 -7.98 11.54
CA ASP A 237 31.18 -7.33 11.39
C ASP A 237 32.34 -8.23 11.84
N SER A 238 33.58 -7.74 11.67
CA SER A 238 34.80 -8.46 12.08
C SER A 238 34.84 -8.76 13.59
N ASN A 239 34.09 -8.00 14.38
CA ASN A 239 34.01 -8.10 15.83
C ASN A 239 32.79 -8.94 16.27
N GLY A 240 32.03 -9.52 15.33
CA GLY A 240 30.84 -10.31 15.61
C GLY A 240 29.58 -9.48 15.91
N HIS A 241 29.59 -8.16 15.71
CA HIS A 241 28.39 -7.34 15.89
C HIS A 241 27.50 -7.37 14.66
N ARG A 242 26.20 -7.38 14.90
CA ARG A 242 25.17 -7.34 13.86
C ARG A 242 25.11 -5.96 13.18
N LYS A 243 25.27 -5.97 11.86
CA LYS A 243 25.05 -4.85 10.94
C LYS A 243 23.60 -4.80 10.45
N PRO A 244 23.14 -3.68 9.86
CA PRO A 244 21.86 -3.62 9.18
C PRO A 244 21.72 -4.72 8.11
N ALA A 245 20.51 -5.25 7.97
CA ALA A 245 20.18 -6.13 6.86
C ALA A 245 20.26 -5.37 5.52
N PRO A 246 20.59 -6.05 4.41
CA PRO A 246 20.89 -5.41 3.13
C PRO A 246 19.73 -4.57 2.61
N SER A 247 20.04 -3.37 2.13
CA SER A 247 19.10 -2.56 1.35
C SER A 247 18.80 -3.22 -0.01
N MET A 248 17.77 -2.74 -0.75
CA MET A 248 17.47 -3.32 -2.07
C MET A 248 18.65 -3.23 -3.05
N PRO A 249 19.36 -2.09 -3.17
CA PRO A 249 20.56 -2.01 -3.99
C PRO A 249 21.66 -2.99 -3.56
N GLU A 250 21.97 -3.06 -2.27
CA GLU A 250 23.00 -3.98 -1.72
C GLU A 250 22.64 -5.45 -2.02
N PHE A 251 21.37 -5.80 -1.85
CA PHE A 251 20.87 -7.13 -2.19
C PHE A 251 21.10 -7.46 -3.67
N LEU A 252 20.77 -6.53 -4.58
CA LEU A 252 20.99 -6.69 -6.03
C LEU A 252 22.48 -6.65 -6.42
N CYS A 253 23.33 -6.05 -5.60
CA CYS A 253 24.79 -6.09 -5.70
C CYS A 253 25.40 -7.38 -5.16
N LYS A 254 24.59 -8.34 -4.69
CA LYS A 254 25.01 -9.63 -4.12
C LYS A 254 25.72 -9.52 -2.77
N GLU A 255 25.41 -8.51 -1.98
CA GLU A 255 25.99 -8.34 -0.63
C GLU A 255 25.39 -9.30 0.41
N CYS A 256 24.36 -10.07 0.04
CA CYS A 256 23.80 -11.14 0.86
C CYS A 256 23.89 -12.48 0.13
N PRO A 257 24.80 -13.40 0.55
CA PRO A 257 24.98 -14.67 -0.13
C PRO A 257 23.83 -15.65 0.13
N ARG A 258 23.28 -15.62 1.35
CA ARG A 258 22.29 -16.58 1.84
C ARG A 258 21.22 -15.89 2.68
N VAL A 259 19.97 -16.27 2.46
CA VAL A 259 18.83 -15.89 3.30
C VAL A 259 18.29 -17.14 3.97
N HIS A 260 18.26 -17.12 5.29
CA HIS A 260 17.74 -18.19 6.11
C HIS A 260 16.31 -17.86 6.54
N ILE A 261 15.40 -18.80 6.31
CA ILE A 261 13.98 -18.64 6.56
C ILE A 261 13.52 -19.79 7.45
N HIS A 262 13.17 -19.50 8.70
CA HIS A 262 12.42 -20.43 9.53
C HIS A 262 10.94 -20.32 9.19
N PHE A 263 10.38 -21.38 8.61
CA PHE A 263 9.00 -21.46 8.17
C PHE A 263 8.19 -22.30 9.15
N ASN A 264 7.26 -21.68 9.86
CA ASN A 264 6.34 -22.40 10.75
C ASN A 264 4.88 -22.13 10.35
N ARG A 265 4.20 -23.15 9.82
CA ARG A 265 2.75 -23.11 9.59
C ARG A 265 2.02 -23.35 10.92
N VAL A 266 1.14 -22.42 11.29
CA VAL A 266 0.22 -22.57 12.43
C VAL A 266 -1.18 -22.71 11.86
N ASP A 267 -1.87 -23.81 12.19
CA ASP A 267 -3.25 -23.99 11.75
C ASP A 267 -4.15 -22.89 12.32
N ILE A 268 -5.12 -22.41 11.55
CA ILE A 268 -6.00 -21.32 12.02
C ILE A 268 -6.73 -21.67 13.32
N LYS A 269 -6.99 -22.97 13.57
CA LYS A 269 -7.63 -23.47 14.79
C LYS A 269 -6.75 -23.31 16.04
N GLU A 270 -5.44 -23.22 15.87
CA GLU A 270 -4.48 -23.05 16.97
C GLU A 270 -4.26 -21.57 17.31
N VAL A 271 -4.74 -20.64 16.48
CA VAL A 271 -4.60 -19.20 16.71
C VAL A 271 -5.74 -18.72 17.61
N PRO A 272 -5.46 -18.18 18.82
CA PRO A 272 -6.51 -17.77 19.72
C PRO A 272 -7.33 -16.60 19.15
N PRO A 273 -8.67 -16.70 19.10
CA PRO A 273 -9.51 -15.62 18.59
C PRO A 273 -9.70 -14.47 19.59
N GLU A 274 -9.63 -14.75 20.90
CA GLU A 274 -9.88 -13.73 21.92
C GLU A 274 -8.70 -12.73 22.00
N PRO A 275 -8.97 -11.42 22.10
CA PRO A 275 -7.92 -10.38 22.02
C PRO A 275 -6.76 -10.55 23.02
N MET A 276 -7.05 -10.94 24.26
CA MET A 276 -6.03 -11.10 25.30
C MET A 276 -5.14 -12.33 25.05
N PHE A 277 -5.72 -13.46 24.67
CA PHE A 277 -4.96 -14.66 24.33
C PHE A 277 -4.18 -14.48 23.03
N PHE A 278 -4.76 -13.83 22.03
CA PHE A 278 -4.06 -13.47 20.80
C PHE A 278 -2.86 -12.56 21.10
N ARG A 279 -3.00 -11.60 22.02
CA ARG A 279 -1.89 -10.76 22.48
C ARG A 279 -0.74 -11.58 23.02
N ARG A 280 -1.03 -12.46 23.99
CA ARG A 280 -0.02 -13.33 24.56
C ARG A 280 0.63 -14.22 23.49
N TRP A 281 -0.18 -14.83 22.63
CA TRP A 281 0.31 -15.69 21.54
C TRP A 281 1.26 -14.94 20.60
N LEU A 282 0.90 -13.74 20.12
CA LEU A 282 1.74 -12.98 19.19
C LEU A 282 3.08 -12.57 19.84
N HIS A 283 3.06 -12.14 21.11
CA HIS A 283 4.30 -11.83 21.83
C HIS A 283 5.17 -13.07 22.02
N GLN A 284 4.59 -14.22 22.36
CA GLN A 284 5.33 -15.49 22.44
C GLN A 284 5.94 -15.90 21.10
N ARG A 285 5.25 -15.68 19.96
CA ARG A 285 5.83 -15.90 18.63
C ARG A 285 7.06 -15.00 18.40
N PHE A 286 7.02 -13.75 18.85
CA PHE A 286 8.17 -12.85 18.73
C PHE A 286 9.31 -13.17 19.69
N GLU A 287 9.03 -13.67 20.88
CA GLU A 287 10.06 -14.24 21.77
C GLU A 287 10.77 -15.46 21.15
N LEU A 288 10.03 -16.30 20.42
CA LEU A 288 10.61 -17.41 19.66
C LEU A 288 11.49 -16.91 18.50
N LYS A 289 11.00 -15.93 17.72
CA LYS A 289 11.79 -15.29 16.65
C LYS A 289 13.07 -14.67 17.18
N ASP A 290 12.98 -13.98 18.31
CA ASP A 290 14.13 -13.31 18.94
C ASP A 290 15.18 -14.34 19.36
N ARG A 291 14.77 -15.42 20.03
CA ARG A 291 15.67 -16.54 20.38
C ARG A 291 16.34 -17.18 19.17
N LEU A 292 15.57 -17.43 18.09
CA LEU A 292 16.13 -17.98 16.84
C LEU A 292 17.19 -17.05 16.24
N LEU A 293 16.99 -15.73 16.32
CA LEU A 293 17.95 -14.75 15.82
C LEU A 293 19.15 -14.58 16.74
N THR A 294 18.96 -14.67 18.07
CA THR A 294 20.06 -14.72 19.04
C THR A 294 20.97 -15.92 18.75
N ASP A 295 20.39 -17.12 18.61
CA ASP A 295 21.14 -18.32 18.24
C ASP A 295 21.87 -18.13 16.90
N PHE A 296 21.20 -17.52 15.91
CA PHE A 296 21.78 -17.29 14.58
C PHE A 296 22.98 -16.33 14.59
N TYR A 297 22.89 -15.21 15.33
CA TYR A 297 23.89 -14.14 15.29
C TYR A 297 24.97 -14.26 16.37
N GLU A 298 24.65 -14.82 17.54
CA GLU A 298 25.49 -14.75 18.74
C GLU A 298 26.04 -16.10 19.18
N SER A 299 25.58 -17.21 18.58
CA SER A 299 26.08 -18.53 18.96
C SER A 299 27.58 -18.68 18.65
N GLU A 300 28.32 -19.16 19.66
CA GLU A 300 29.71 -19.57 19.53
C GLU A 300 29.85 -20.98 18.94
N ASN A 301 28.77 -21.79 18.99
CA ASN A 301 28.77 -23.12 18.41
C ASN A 301 28.67 -23.03 16.88
N ALA A 302 29.66 -23.59 16.19
CA ALA A 302 29.75 -23.62 14.74
C ALA A 302 28.52 -24.27 14.07
N ASP A 303 27.81 -25.19 14.74
CA ASP A 303 26.64 -25.87 14.20
C ASP A 303 25.38 -24.97 14.14
N THR A 304 25.31 -23.96 15.00
CA THR A 304 24.17 -23.04 15.12
C THR A 304 24.47 -21.61 14.67
N LYS A 305 25.74 -21.24 14.56
CA LYS A 305 26.15 -19.93 14.03
C LYS A 305 25.74 -19.80 12.56
N CYS A 306 25.06 -18.69 12.22
CA CYS A 306 24.50 -18.47 10.89
C CYS A 306 23.57 -19.60 10.40
N ARG A 307 22.92 -20.33 11.32
CA ARG A 307 22.01 -21.43 11.00
C ARG A 307 20.84 -21.45 11.97
N PHE A 308 19.63 -21.74 11.50
CA PHE A 308 18.54 -22.09 12.41
C PHE A 308 18.63 -23.56 12.81
N LYS A 309 18.07 -23.89 13.98
CA LYS A 309 17.97 -25.29 14.44
C LYS A 309 17.14 -26.11 13.44
N GLY A 310 17.59 -27.34 13.17
CA GLY A 310 16.94 -28.28 12.27
C GLY A 310 17.57 -28.37 10.87
N ALA A 311 17.01 -29.25 10.04
CA ALA A 311 17.49 -29.45 8.67
C ALA A 311 17.02 -28.30 7.77
N GLY A 312 17.95 -27.39 7.44
CA GLY A 312 17.75 -26.38 6.42
C GLY A 312 17.83 -26.98 5.01
N CYS A 313 16.77 -26.81 4.22
CA CYS A 313 16.69 -27.25 2.85
C CYS A 313 16.93 -26.08 1.89
N ARG A 314 17.87 -26.24 0.96
CA ARG A 314 18.00 -25.30 -0.16
C ARG A 314 16.75 -25.37 -1.01
N SER A 315 16.15 -24.23 -1.29
CA SER A 315 14.93 -24.12 -2.08
C SER A 315 15.17 -23.18 -3.24
N PRO A 316 15.86 -23.59 -4.33
CA PRO A 316 16.11 -22.70 -5.46
C PRO A 316 14.85 -22.47 -6.30
N LEU A 317 14.62 -21.22 -6.72
CA LEU A 317 13.54 -20.90 -7.65
C LEU A 317 13.93 -21.20 -9.10
N SER A 318 13.17 -22.09 -9.75
CA SER A 318 13.37 -22.43 -11.15
C SER A 318 13.25 -21.21 -12.07
N LEU A 319 14.18 -21.07 -13.02
CA LEU A 319 14.11 -20.07 -14.09
C LEU A 319 12.81 -20.15 -14.89
N SER A 320 12.21 -21.34 -15.03
CA SER A 320 10.92 -21.50 -15.73
C SER A 320 9.76 -20.77 -15.06
N LYS A 321 9.86 -20.43 -13.77
CA LYS A 321 8.84 -19.67 -13.04
C LYS A 321 8.98 -18.15 -13.18
N THR A 322 10.17 -17.65 -13.49
CA THR A 322 10.49 -16.22 -13.43
C THR A 322 10.88 -15.61 -14.78
N PHE A 323 11.68 -16.34 -15.57
CA PHE A 323 12.21 -15.88 -16.85
C PHE A 323 11.13 -15.58 -17.92
N PRO A 324 10.05 -16.38 -18.07
CA PRO A 324 8.99 -16.05 -19.04
C PRO A 324 8.40 -14.66 -18.82
N SER A 325 8.27 -14.22 -17.58
CA SER A 325 7.75 -12.89 -17.25
C SER A 325 8.69 -11.76 -17.68
N VAL A 326 10.01 -11.98 -17.62
CA VAL A 326 11.01 -11.04 -18.14
C VAL A 326 10.85 -10.89 -19.66
N VAL A 327 10.68 -12.01 -20.36
CA VAL A 327 10.48 -12.00 -21.82
C VAL A 327 9.19 -11.29 -22.20
N VAL A 328 8.07 -11.61 -21.53
CA VAL A 328 6.76 -10.99 -21.80
C VAL A 328 6.81 -9.48 -21.58
N LEU A 329 7.30 -9.03 -20.42
CA LEU A 329 7.37 -7.59 -20.13
C LEU A 329 8.40 -6.86 -21.00
N GLY A 330 9.52 -7.52 -21.33
CA GLY A 330 10.50 -7.01 -22.27
C GLY A 330 9.90 -6.82 -23.67
N ALA A 331 9.17 -7.82 -24.18
CA ALA A 331 8.51 -7.76 -25.48
C ALA A 331 7.43 -6.68 -25.56
N LEU A 332 6.72 -6.41 -24.46
CA LEU A 332 5.76 -5.30 -24.38
C LEU A 332 6.44 -3.93 -24.28
N THR A 333 7.61 -3.86 -23.64
CA THR A 333 8.32 -2.60 -23.40
C THR A 333 9.17 -2.17 -24.60
N LEU A 334 9.78 -3.10 -25.33
CA LEU A 334 10.67 -2.79 -26.46
C LEU A 334 9.99 -1.92 -27.55
N PRO A 335 8.79 -2.23 -28.05
CA PRO A 335 8.11 -1.39 -29.04
C PRO A 335 7.82 0.03 -28.53
N LEU A 336 7.55 0.17 -27.23
CA LEU A 336 7.37 1.47 -26.58
C LEU A 336 8.67 2.28 -26.55
N LEU A 337 9.84 1.65 -26.49
CA LEU A 337 11.12 2.37 -26.46
C LEU A 337 11.71 2.62 -27.86
N LEU A 338 11.51 1.67 -28.78
CA LEU A 338 12.13 1.72 -30.11
C LEU A 338 11.41 2.70 -31.06
N THR A 339 10.10 2.88 -30.91
CA THR A 339 9.32 3.75 -31.80
C THR A 339 9.16 5.17 -31.23
N ALA A 340 9.22 6.20 -32.07
CA ALA A 340 8.94 7.58 -31.67
C ALA A 340 7.55 7.79 -31.02
N PRO A 341 6.44 7.26 -31.58
CA PRO A 341 5.14 7.32 -30.90
C PRO A 341 5.13 6.53 -29.59
N GLY A 342 5.77 5.35 -29.56
CA GLY A 342 5.93 4.55 -28.35
C GLY A 342 6.60 5.32 -27.23
N ARG A 343 7.73 6.02 -27.50
CA ARG A 343 8.47 6.75 -26.47
C ARG A 343 7.63 7.88 -25.88
N ARG A 344 6.85 8.56 -26.72
CA ARG A 344 5.90 9.57 -26.27
C ARG A 344 4.83 8.96 -25.37
N LEU A 345 4.28 7.81 -25.73
CA LEU A 345 3.32 7.09 -24.89
C LEU A 345 3.95 6.64 -23.57
N TYR A 346 5.16 6.08 -23.60
CA TYR A 346 5.92 5.63 -22.44
C TYR A 346 6.13 6.76 -21.42
N VAL A 347 6.66 7.91 -21.86
CA VAL A 347 6.90 9.07 -20.99
C VAL A 347 5.58 9.65 -20.49
N ARG A 348 4.54 9.72 -21.33
CA ARG A 348 3.20 10.17 -20.91
C ARG A 348 2.62 9.24 -19.85
N THR A 349 2.76 7.92 -19.97
CA THR A 349 2.30 6.98 -18.95
C THR A 349 3.00 7.23 -17.62
N TRP A 350 4.31 7.47 -17.62
CA TRP A 350 5.04 7.85 -16.41
C TRP A 350 4.48 9.12 -15.75
N VAL A 351 4.37 10.20 -16.54
CA VAL A 351 3.95 11.51 -16.02
C VAL A 351 2.46 11.51 -15.68
N CYS A 352 1.59 11.22 -16.65
CA CYS A 352 0.14 11.24 -16.47
C CYS A 352 -0.32 10.16 -15.50
N GLY A 353 0.22 8.94 -15.57
CA GLY A 353 -0.13 7.87 -14.64
C GLY A 353 0.21 8.22 -13.19
N THR A 354 1.37 8.86 -12.97
CA THR A 354 1.76 9.34 -11.63
C THR A 354 0.86 10.46 -11.15
N LEU A 355 0.61 11.47 -11.98
CA LEU A 355 -0.26 12.59 -11.65
C LEU A 355 -1.70 12.13 -11.35
N LEU A 356 -2.24 11.22 -12.16
CA LEU A 356 -3.56 10.62 -11.92
C LEU A 356 -3.58 9.80 -10.64
N GLY A 357 -2.53 9.02 -10.36
CA GLY A 357 -2.39 8.28 -9.12
C GLY A 357 -2.38 9.20 -7.89
N TRP A 358 -1.60 10.28 -7.93
CA TRP A 358 -1.56 11.27 -6.86
C TRP A 358 -2.90 12.00 -6.69
N LEU A 359 -3.53 12.42 -7.80
CA LEU A 359 -4.86 13.01 -7.77
C LEU A 359 -5.89 12.07 -7.14
N TRP A 360 -5.89 10.79 -7.52
CA TRP A 360 -6.75 9.77 -6.92
C TRP A 360 -6.52 9.63 -5.41
N THR A 361 -5.26 9.61 -4.97
CA THR A 361 -4.94 9.52 -3.53
C THR A 361 -5.40 10.77 -2.76
N HIS A 362 -5.31 11.96 -3.36
CA HIS A 362 -5.85 13.20 -2.80
C HIS A 362 -7.37 13.17 -2.75
N ILE A 363 -8.06 12.78 -3.83
CA ILE A 363 -9.53 12.68 -3.86
C ILE A 363 -10.01 11.66 -2.81
N SER A 364 -9.37 10.50 -2.73
CA SER A 364 -9.70 9.47 -1.72
C SER A 364 -9.51 9.99 -0.29
N PHE A 365 -8.48 10.82 -0.07
CA PHE A 365 -8.22 11.47 1.21
C PHE A 365 -9.27 12.53 1.54
N VAL A 366 -9.63 13.39 0.58
CA VAL A 366 -10.68 14.40 0.74
C VAL A 366 -12.04 13.74 1.00
N LYS A 367 -12.41 12.70 0.23
CA LYS A 367 -13.62 11.89 0.44
C LYS A 367 -13.70 11.34 1.86
N LYS A 368 -12.56 10.87 2.39
CA LYS A 368 -12.48 10.35 3.75
C LYS A 368 -12.64 11.44 4.81
N ILE A 369 -12.12 12.64 4.59
CA ILE A 369 -12.35 13.77 5.48
C ILE A 369 -13.82 14.16 5.47
N THR A 370 -14.41 14.34 4.29
CA THR A 370 -15.81 14.76 4.17
C THR A 370 -16.80 13.74 4.73
N ALA A 371 -16.52 12.44 4.61
CA ALA A 371 -17.36 11.39 5.18
C ALA A 371 -17.25 11.23 6.71
N VAL A 372 -16.20 11.77 7.32
CA VAL A 372 -15.96 11.71 8.79
C VAL A 372 -16.47 12.98 9.48
N MET A 373 -16.76 14.04 8.73
CA MET A 373 -17.32 15.27 9.30
C MET A 373 -18.79 15.03 9.66
N ALA A 374 -19.09 15.07 10.96
CA ALA A 374 -20.47 15.01 11.47
C ALA A 374 -21.34 16.21 11.02
N VAL A 375 -20.69 17.27 10.52
CA VAL A 375 -21.32 18.50 10.05
C VAL A 375 -20.66 18.91 8.74
N ASP A 376 -21.46 19.23 7.71
CA ASP A 376 -20.98 19.67 6.40
C ASP A 376 -20.47 21.13 6.43
N TRP A 377 -19.35 21.36 7.11
CA TRP A 377 -18.72 22.69 7.18
C TRP A 377 -18.39 23.28 5.80
N ILE A 378 -18.12 22.44 4.80
CA ILE A 378 -17.86 22.90 3.42
C ILE A 378 -19.16 23.45 2.80
N GLY A 379 -20.29 22.77 2.99
CA GLY A 379 -21.61 23.25 2.59
C GLY A 379 -22.01 24.55 3.31
N PHE A 380 -21.79 24.63 4.63
CA PHE A 380 -22.05 25.85 5.40
C PHE A 380 -21.14 27.02 4.99
N THR A 381 -19.86 26.76 4.71
CA THR A 381 -18.93 27.79 4.23
C THR A 381 -19.33 28.31 2.86
N TYR A 382 -19.78 27.42 1.97
CA TYR A 382 -20.33 27.80 0.67
C TYR A 382 -21.61 28.64 0.80
N ALA A 383 -22.54 28.24 1.67
CA ALA A 383 -23.75 29.00 1.97
C ALA A 383 -23.43 30.41 2.50
N ALA A 384 -22.46 30.51 3.42
CA ALA A 384 -21.99 31.78 3.96
C ALA A 384 -21.34 32.67 2.88
N ALA A 385 -20.55 32.08 1.97
CA ALA A 385 -19.96 32.80 0.85
C ALA A 385 -21.02 33.36 -0.11
N ILE A 386 -22.11 32.62 -0.37
CA ILE A 386 -23.25 33.10 -1.17
C ILE A 386 -23.95 34.26 -0.48
N ALA A 387 -24.31 34.11 0.80
CA ALA A 387 -24.96 35.15 1.57
C ALA A 387 -24.12 36.44 1.63
N PHE A 388 -22.81 36.29 1.88
CA PHE A 388 -21.86 37.40 1.89
C PHE A 388 -21.71 38.05 0.51
N GLY A 389 -21.65 37.25 -0.57
CA GLY A 389 -21.61 37.77 -1.94
C GLY A 389 -22.84 38.61 -2.28
N GLY A 390 -24.03 38.18 -1.85
CA GLY A 390 -25.27 38.95 -2.01
C GLY A 390 -25.27 40.25 -1.21
N PHE A 391 -24.87 40.20 0.06
CA PHE A 391 -24.72 41.39 0.92
C PHE A 391 -23.72 42.40 0.35
N MET A 392 -22.56 41.94 -0.12
CA MET A 392 -21.55 42.80 -0.75
C MET A 392 -22.05 43.43 -2.05
N GLY A 393 -22.86 42.70 -2.83
CA GLY A 393 -23.53 43.22 -4.01
C GLY A 393 -24.50 44.36 -3.68
N TYR A 394 -25.20 44.27 -2.55
CA TYR A 394 -26.06 45.34 -2.04
C TYR A 394 -25.24 46.52 -1.52
N LYS A 395 -24.28 46.29 -0.62
CA LYS A 395 -23.45 47.34 -0.02
C LYS A 395 -22.68 48.18 -1.05
N ARG A 396 -22.15 47.54 -2.11
CA ARG A 396 -21.36 48.24 -3.14
C ARG A 396 -22.19 48.90 -4.25
N LYS A 397 -23.36 48.35 -4.59
CA LYS A 397 -24.10 48.74 -5.80
C LYS A 397 -25.60 49.00 -5.58
N GLY A 398 -26.07 49.00 -4.34
CA GLY A 398 -27.50 49.12 -4.00
C GLY A 398 -28.37 47.99 -4.57
N SER A 399 -27.77 46.85 -4.96
CA SER A 399 -28.49 45.81 -5.71
C SER A 399 -29.36 44.95 -4.81
N VAL A 400 -30.65 45.30 -4.70
CA VAL A 400 -31.67 44.52 -3.96
C VAL A 400 -31.76 43.09 -4.48
N MET A 401 -31.69 42.89 -5.80
CA MET A 401 -31.72 41.57 -6.43
C MET A 401 -30.53 40.68 -6.00
N SER A 402 -29.36 41.28 -5.76
CA SER A 402 -28.19 40.52 -5.29
C SER A 402 -28.34 40.11 -3.82
N LEU A 403 -28.94 40.97 -2.98
CA LEU A 403 -29.25 40.64 -1.59
C LEU A 403 -30.27 39.49 -1.51
N MET A 404 -31.37 39.61 -2.25
CA MET A 404 -32.41 38.60 -2.34
C MET A 404 -31.84 37.25 -2.81
N ALA A 405 -31.05 37.24 -3.88
CA ALA A 405 -30.41 36.02 -4.36
C ALA A 405 -29.44 35.43 -3.32
N GLY A 406 -28.67 36.27 -2.63
CA GLY A 406 -27.76 35.83 -1.56
C GLY A 406 -28.48 35.17 -0.39
N LEU A 407 -29.61 35.74 0.04
CA LEU A 407 -30.42 35.18 1.13
C LEU A 407 -31.12 33.88 0.71
N VAL A 408 -31.72 33.84 -0.48
CA VAL A 408 -32.44 32.65 -0.97
C VAL A 408 -31.47 31.50 -1.25
N PHE A 409 -30.44 31.71 -2.07
CA PHE A 409 -29.49 30.64 -2.39
C PHE A 409 -28.57 30.31 -1.21
N GLY A 410 -28.24 31.28 -0.36
CA GLY A 410 -27.50 31.06 0.87
C GLY A 410 -28.31 30.22 1.87
N GLY A 411 -29.59 30.57 2.09
CA GLY A 411 -30.49 29.82 2.97
C GLY A 411 -30.76 28.40 2.48
N LEU A 412 -31.07 28.23 1.18
CA LEU A 412 -31.25 26.90 0.57
C LEU A 412 -29.99 26.05 0.67
N SER A 413 -28.81 26.65 0.49
CA SER A 413 -27.54 25.93 0.60
C SER A 413 -27.18 25.60 2.06
N ALA A 414 -27.52 26.46 3.02
CA ALA A 414 -27.36 26.18 4.44
C ALA A 414 -28.29 25.04 4.89
N PHE A 415 -29.55 25.05 4.43
CA PHE A 415 -30.49 23.97 4.67
C PHE A 415 -30.02 22.67 4.01
N GLY A 416 -29.57 22.73 2.75
CA GLY A 416 -29.00 21.58 2.07
C GLY A 416 -27.76 21.00 2.77
N ALA A 417 -26.89 21.86 3.33
CA ALA A 417 -25.74 21.43 4.13
C ALA A 417 -26.17 20.77 5.46
N TYR A 418 -27.24 21.29 6.08
CA TYR A 418 -27.85 20.69 7.27
C TYR A 418 -28.45 19.31 6.97
N SER A 419 -29.26 19.18 5.91
CA SER A 419 -29.79 17.89 5.46
C SER A 419 -28.69 16.88 5.18
N LEU A 420 -27.63 17.31 4.47
CA LEU A 420 -26.48 16.46 4.16
C LEU A 420 -25.68 16.04 5.40
N SER A 421 -25.69 16.85 6.46
CA SER A 421 -25.06 16.52 7.74
C SER A 421 -25.82 15.44 8.50
N ASN A 422 -27.16 15.40 8.35
CA ASN A 422 -28.03 14.44 9.01
C ASN A 422 -28.17 13.13 8.21
N ASP A 423 -28.31 13.23 6.89
CA ASP A 423 -28.32 12.08 5.98
C ASP A 423 -27.34 12.32 4.81
N PRO A 424 -26.22 11.59 4.75
CA PRO A 424 -25.25 11.69 3.66
C PRO A 424 -25.81 11.44 2.25
N LYS A 425 -27.02 10.85 2.13
CA LYS A 425 -27.70 10.62 0.86
C LYS A 425 -28.59 11.78 0.42
N ASP A 426 -28.95 12.69 1.32
CA ASP A 426 -29.83 13.82 1.02
C ASP A 426 -29.07 15.03 0.48
N ILE A 427 -28.45 14.84 -0.68
CA ILE A 427 -27.70 15.89 -1.39
C ILE A 427 -28.59 16.78 -2.27
N LYS A 428 -29.87 16.45 -2.42
CA LYS A 428 -30.72 16.96 -3.52
C LYS A 428 -30.84 18.47 -3.49
N ILE A 429 -31.10 19.03 -2.31
CA ILE A 429 -31.33 20.48 -2.15
C ILE A 429 -30.05 21.27 -2.42
N LEU A 430 -28.92 20.80 -1.88
CA LEU A 430 -27.62 21.46 -2.08
C LEU A 430 -27.14 21.34 -3.53
N LEU A 431 -27.44 20.23 -4.20
CA LEU A 431 -27.13 20.02 -5.61
C LEU A 431 -27.98 20.91 -6.51
N MET A 432 -29.28 21.01 -6.22
CA MET A 432 -30.19 21.88 -6.97
C MET A 432 -29.86 23.37 -6.78
N SER A 433 -29.60 23.80 -5.54
CA SER A 433 -29.26 25.20 -5.26
C SER A 433 -27.95 25.60 -5.94
N SER A 434 -26.90 24.79 -5.82
CA SER A 434 -25.59 25.06 -6.42
C SER A 434 -25.61 24.90 -7.95
N GLY A 435 -26.33 23.92 -8.48
CA GLY A 435 -26.50 23.73 -9.92
C GLY A 435 -27.21 24.91 -10.59
N LEU A 436 -28.33 25.35 -10.01
CA LEU A 436 -29.09 26.48 -10.53
C LEU A 436 -28.27 27.78 -10.42
N LEU A 437 -27.60 28.02 -9.29
CA LEU A 437 -26.77 29.21 -9.12
C LEU A 437 -25.58 29.22 -10.10
N SER A 438 -24.95 28.06 -10.33
CA SER A 438 -23.88 27.89 -11.31
C SER A 438 -24.35 28.23 -12.72
N LEU A 439 -25.54 27.77 -13.12
CA LEU A 439 -26.13 28.07 -14.43
C LEU A 439 -26.44 29.57 -14.58
N VAL A 440 -27.14 30.17 -13.61
CA VAL A 440 -27.54 31.59 -13.69
C VAL A 440 -26.32 32.50 -13.71
N MET A 441 -25.34 32.28 -12.81
CA MET A 441 -24.11 33.07 -12.78
C MET A 441 -23.20 32.77 -13.96
N GLY A 442 -23.16 31.54 -14.46
CA GLY A 442 -22.41 31.16 -15.65
C GLY A 442 -22.93 31.83 -16.92
N MET A 443 -24.25 31.91 -17.09
CA MET A 443 -24.86 32.68 -18.19
C MET A 443 -24.54 34.17 -18.08
N ARG A 444 -24.58 34.72 -16.86
CA ARG A 444 -24.19 36.11 -16.61
C ARG A 444 -22.70 36.36 -16.90
N TYR A 445 -21.84 35.41 -16.56
CA TYR A 445 -20.41 35.47 -16.87
C TYR A 445 -20.16 35.43 -18.38
N LYS A 446 -20.78 34.48 -19.10
CA LYS A 446 -20.68 34.37 -20.56
C LYS A 446 -21.09 35.66 -21.29
N LYS A 447 -22.14 36.34 -20.82
CA LYS A 447 -22.60 37.62 -21.40
C LYS A 447 -21.74 38.83 -21.01
N SER A 448 -21.18 38.84 -19.80
CA SER A 448 -20.50 40.03 -19.27
C SER A 448 -18.97 40.00 -19.36
N GLY A 449 -18.36 38.81 -19.49
CA GLY A 449 -16.91 38.61 -19.45
C GLY A 449 -16.23 38.90 -18.10
N LYS A 450 -16.97 39.40 -17.09
CA LYS A 450 -16.40 39.90 -15.83
C LYS A 450 -16.23 38.77 -14.81
N VAL A 451 -14.99 38.55 -14.38
CA VAL A 451 -14.62 37.51 -13.39
C VAL A 451 -15.32 37.74 -12.05
N MET A 452 -15.42 38.99 -11.57
CA MET A 452 -16.20 39.33 -10.37
C MET A 452 -17.44 40.16 -10.72
N PRO A 453 -18.62 39.84 -10.16
CA PRO A 453 -18.92 38.74 -9.22
C PRO A 453 -19.35 37.43 -9.90
N ALA A 454 -19.71 37.45 -11.19
CA ALA A 454 -20.39 36.34 -11.86
C ALA A 454 -19.50 35.10 -12.08
N GLY A 455 -18.26 35.29 -12.55
CA GLY A 455 -17.32 34.18 -12.78
C GLY A 455 -16.93 33.45 -11.49
N ALA A 456 -16.63 34.20 -10.43
CA ALA A 456 -16.29 33.65 -9.12
C ALA A 456 -17.44 32.83 -8.51
N MET A 457 -18.67 33.34 -8.53
CA MET A 457 -19.84 32.64 -8.00
C MET A 457 -20.22 31.41 -8.83
N ALA A 458 -20.08 31.48 -10.17
CA ALA A 458 -20.27 30.33 -11.04
C ALA A 458 -19.23 29.23 -10.76
N GLY A 459 -17.96 29.60 -10.62
CA GLY A 459 -16.88 28.66 -10.31
C GLY A 459 -17.05 27.97 -8.96
N LEU A 460 -17.34 28.74 -7.89
CA LEU A 460 -17.61 28.19 -6.56
C LEU A 460 -18.81 27.22 -6.56
N SER A 461 -19.87 27.58 -7.29
CA SER A 461 -21.07 26.76 -7.38
C SER A 461 -20.83 25.48 -8.19
N LEU A 462 -20.07 25.56 -9.28
CA LEU A 462 -19.67 24.39 -10.07
C LEU A 462 -18.77 23.43 -9.28
N LEU A 463 -17.85 23.96 -8.47
CA LEU A 463 -17.03 23.15 -7.56
C LEU A 463 -17.89 22.43 -6.52
N MET A 464 -18.94 23.08 -6.00
CA MET A 464 -19.89 22.43 -5.10
C MET A 464 -20.68 21.32 -5.80
N VAL A 465 -21.19 21.56 -7.02
CA VAL A 465 -21.84 20.52 -7.83
C VAL A 465 -20.91 19.34 -8.05
N PHE A 466 -19.67 19.59 -8.47
CA PHE A 466 -18.67 18.54 -8.68
C PHE A 466 -18.42 17.72 -7.40
N ARG A 467 -18.27 18.39 -6.25
CA ARG A 467 -18.14 17.73 -4.94
C ARG A 467 -19.33 16.81 -4.65
N LEU A 468 -20.56 17.29 -4.86
CA LEU A 468 -21.77 16.51 -4.58
C LEU A 468 -21.91 15.31 -5.53
N LEU A 469 -21.61 15.49 -6.81
CA LEU A 469 -21.57 14.37 -7.77
C LEU A 469 -20.54 13.32 -7.37
N LEU A 470 -19.39 13.72 -6.82
CA LEU A 470 -18.39 12.78 -6.29
C LEU A 470 -18.88 11.97 -5.08
N LEU A 471 -19.89 12.45 -4.35
CA LEU A 471 -20.57 11.72 -3.28
C LEU A 471 -21.63 10.74 -3.80
N ILE A 472 -22.28 11.02 -4.95
CA ILE A 472 -23.28 10.11 -5.57
C ILE A 472 -22.62 8.87 -6.15
N VAL A 473 -21.46 9.03 -6.79
CA VAL A 473 -20.77 7.96 -7.52
C VAL A 473 -20.06 6.97 -6.57
N THR A 474 -20.30 7.07 -5.25
CA THR A 474 -19.72 6.24 -4.19
C THR A 474 -20.79 5.62 -3.31
#